data_AF-A0A3M6U9Y8-F1
#
_entry.id   AF-A0A3M6U9Y8-F1
#
_cell.length_a   1.000
_cell.length_b   1.000
_cell.length_c   1.000
_cell.angle_alpha   90.00
_cell.angle_beta   90.00
_cell.angle_gamma   90.00
#
_symmetry.space_group_name_H-M   'P 1'
#
loop_
_entity.id
_entity.type
_entity.pdbx_description
1 polymer ?
#
loop_
_entity_poly.entity_id
_entity_poly.type
_entity_poly.pdbx_seq_one_letter_code
_entity_poly.pdbx_strand_id
1 'polypeptide(L)'
;DSCKLRLTIAASDDQGQESKPMQWSEEHDVLFLREMLARNVFGANKVKKAVRERWNLLRKKFSKKMSEEEKASGISVEELTEKESLIEELVEREDAIQAKAELASKQELKDNETAEDIGKKATESLKETKKRNSD
;
A
#
# COMPACT_ATOMS: atom_id res chain seq x y z
N ASP A 1 -47.96 2.62 -63.81
CA ASP A 1 -47.98 2.45 -62.35
C ASP A 1 -47.27 1.18 -61.94
N SER A 2 -46.09 1.27 -61.34
CA SER A 2 -45.40 0.11 -60.77
C SER A 2 -44.42 0.55 -59.67
N CYS A 3 -44.66 0.02 -58.48
CA CYS A 3 -43.70 -0.26 -57.41
C CYS A 3 -42.83 0.90 -56.87
N LYS A 4 -43.41 1.73 -55.99
CA LYS A 4 -42.64 2.40 -54.93
C LYS A 4 -42.27 1.36 -53.86
N LEU A 5 -41.05 0.80 -53.94
CA LEU A 5 -40.45 0.06 -52.82
C LEU A 5 -40.22 1.05 -51.68
N ARG A 6 -41.01 0.96 -50.62
CA ARG A 6 -40.75 1.63 -49.34
C ARG A 6 -39.97 0.65 -48.48
N LEU A 7 -38.65 0.72 -48.53
CA LEU A 7 -37.76 -0.04 -47.67
C LEU A 7 -37.75 0.65 -46.30
N THR A 8 -38.57 0.18 -45.36
CA THR A 8 -38.49 0.57 -43.95
C THR A 8 -37.29 -0.18 -43.36
N ILE A 9 -36.14 0.48 -43.30
CA ILE A 9 -35.02 0.01 -42.49
C ILE A 9 -35.45 0.20 -41.04
N ALA A 10 -35.74 -0.90 -40.35
CA ALA A 10 -35.84 -0.90 -38.90
C ALA A 10 -34.46 -0.53 -38.37
N ALA A 11 -34.33 0.68 -37.82
CA ALA A 11 -33.21 1.02 -36.97
C ALA A 11 -33.34 0.15 -35.72
N SER A 12 -32.64 -0.99 -35.71
CA SER A 12 -32.35 -1.68 -34.46
C SER A 12 -31.42 -0.77 -33.67
N ASP A 13 -31.96 -0.15 -32.63
CA ASP A 13 -31.19 0.47 -31.57
C ASP A 13 -30.22 -0.59 -30.99
N ASP A 14 -28.99 -0.58 -31.50
CA ASP A 14 -27.83 -1.22 -30.89
C ASP A 14 -27.49 -0.39 -29.65
N GLN A 15 -28.30 -0.56 -28.60
CA GLN A 15 -27.94 -0.07 -27.28
C GLN A 15 -26.71 -0.87 -26.84
N GLY A 16 -25.53 -0.33 -27.14
CA GLY A 16 -24.27 -0.84 -26.62
C GLY A 16 -24.43 -1.08 -25.13
N GLN A 17 -24.34 -2.35 -24.72
CA GLN A 17 -24.33 -2.73 -23.32
C GLN A 17 -23.12 -2.06 -22.66
N GLU A 18 -23.34 -0.92 -22.03
CA GLU A 18 -22.37 -0.34 -21.11
C GLU A 18 -22.23 -1.34 -19.94
N SER A 19 -21.10 -2.02 -19.87
CA SER A 19 -20.85 -3.02 -18.84
C SER A 19 -20.89 -2.33 -17.47
N LYS A 20 -21.77 -2.81 -16.57
CA LYS A 20 -21.87 -2.31 -15.20
C LYS A 20 -20.49 -2.32 -14.54
N PRO A 21 -20.07 -1.24 -13.85
CA PRO A 21 -18.80 -1.24 -13.14
C PRO A 21 -18.78 -2.34 -12.09
N MET A 22 -17.68 -3.10 -12.03
CA MET A 22 -17.51 -4.25 -11.12
C MET A 22 -17.83 -3.85 -9.68
N GLN A 23 -18.88 -4.45 -9.14
CA GLN A 23 -19.21 -4.35 -7.73
C GLN A 23 -18.33 -5.32 -6.95
N TRP A 24 -17.69 -4.82 -5.91
CA TRP A 24 -16.85 -5.65 -5.05
C TRP A 24 -17.72 -6.33 -4.00
N SER A 25 -17.81 -7.66 -4.08
CA SER A 25 -18.40 -8.50 -3.04
C SER A 25 -17.37 -8.77 -1.94
N GLU A 26 -17.82 -9.39 -0.86
CA GLU A 26 -16.94 -9.87 0.21
C GLU A 26 -15.92 -10.89 -0.29
N GLU A 27 -16.34 -11.79 -1.18
CA GLU A 27 -15.44 -12.76 -1.84
C GLU A 27 -14.37 -12.05 -2.69
N HIS A 28 -14.74 -10.98 -3.40
CA HIS A 28 -13.78 -10.16 -4.15
C HIS A 28 -12.77 -9.47 -3.20
N ASP A 29 -13.20 -9.07 -1.99
CA ASP A 29 -12.30 -8.53 -0.97
C ASP A 29 -11.30 -9.58 -0.51
N VAL A 30 -11.75 -10.79 -0.18
CA VAL A 30 -10.88 -11.90 0.25
C VAL A 30 -9.84 -12.22 -0.81
N LEU A 31 -10.26 -12.37 -2.08
CA LEU A 31 -9.34 -12.63 -3.19
C LEU A 31 -8.34 -11.48 -3.38
N PHE A 32 -8.78 -10.23 -3.24
CA PHE A 32 -7.90 -9.07 -3.33
C PHE A 32 -6.88 -9.00 -2.20
N LEU A 33 -7.29 -9.26 -0.96
CA LEU A 33 -6.41 -9.27 0.20
C LEU A 33 -5.37 -10.38 0.08
N ARG A 34 -5.79 -11.57 -0.35
CA ARG A 34 -4.90 -12.70 -0.63
C ARG A 34 -3.90 -12.39 -1.74
N GLU A 35 -4.35 -11.74 -2.82
CA GLU A 35 -3.47 -11.31 -3.91
C GLU A 35 -2.49 -10.21 -3.46
N MET A 36 -2.93 -9.28 -2.62
CA MET A 36 -2.07 -8.26 -2.02
C MET A 36 -0.97 -8.87 -1.15
N LEU A 37 -1.31 -9.89 -0.34
CA LEU A 37 -0.34 -10.66 0.45
C LEU A 37 0.66 -11.39 -0.44
N ALA A 38 0.17 -12.08 -1.48
CA ALA A 38 1.00 -12.87 -2.39
C ALA A 38 2.01 -12.02 -3.18
N ARG A 39 1.59 -10.82 -3.62
CA ARG A 39 2.46 -9.90 -4.37
C ARG A 39 3.37 -9.04 -3.51
N ASN A 40 3.25 -9.10 -2.18
CA ASN A 40 4.00 -8.28 -1.23
C ASN A 40 4.00 -6.78 -1.60
N VAL A 41 2.81 -6.25 -1.89
CA VAL A 41 2.58 -4.95 -2.56
C VAL A 41 3.16 -3.76 -1.77
N PHE A 42 3.38 -3.91 -0.46
CA PHE A 42 3.82 -2.84 0.45
C PHE A 42 5.30 -2.49 0.32
N GLY A 43 6.14 -3.35 -0.27
CA GLY A 43 7.56 -3.06 -0.50
C GLY A 43 7.86 -2.28 -1.79
N ALA A 44 6.86 -2.10 -2.66
CA ALA A 44 7.04 -1.46 -3.96
C ALA A 44 6.48 -0.04 -3.98
N ASN A 45 7.33 0.96 -4.24
CA ASN A 45 6.97 2.38 -4.37
C ASN A 45 5.97 2.70 -5.51
N LYS A 46 5.35 1.71 -6.16
CA LYS A 46 4.47 1.87 -7.33
C LYS A 46 3.17 1.05 -7.22
N VAL A 47 2.47 1.17 -6.09
CA VAL A 47 1.10 0.65 -5.97
C VAL A 47 0.13 1.56 -6.75
N LYS A 48 -0.74 0.97 -7.59
CA LYS A 48 -1.78 1.73 -8.30
C LYS A 48 -2.72 2.40 -7.29
N LYS A 49 -3.11 3.66 -7.54
CA LYS A 49 -3.98 4.46 -6.66
C LYS A 49 -5.27 3.70 -6.26
N ALA A 50 -5.94 3.06 -7.21
CA ALA A 50 -7.17 2.30 -6.96
C ALA A 50 -6.99 1.14 -5.97
N VAL A 51 -5.83 0.45 -6.01
CA VAL A 51 -5.51 -0.65 -5.07
C VAL A 51 -5.34 -0.08 -3.66
N ARG A 52 -4.63 1.04 -3.54
CA ARG A 52 -4.43 1.72 -2.24
C ARG A 52 -5.74 2.24 -1.66
N GLU A 53 -6.60 2.84 -2.50
CA GLU A 53 -7.92 3.31 -2.08
C GLU A 53 -8.81 2.16 -1.61
N ARG A 54 -8.81 1.02 -2.31
CA ARG A 54 -9.55 -0.17 -1.89
C ARG A 54 -9.05 -0.70 -0.55
N TRP A 55 -7.73 -0.84 -0.39
CA TRP A 55 -7.11 -1.26 0.87
C TRP A 55 -7.50 -0.34 2.03
N ASN A 56 -7.36 0.98 1.86
CA ASN A 56 -7.72 1.96 2.88
C ASN A 56 -9.19 1.89 3.28
N LEU A 57 -10.09 1.62 2.33
CA LEU A 57 -11.51 1.44 2.62
C LEU A 57 -11.76 0.19 3.47
N LEU A 58 -11.14 -0.94 3.13
CA LEU A 58 -11.28 -2.20 3.87
C LEU A 58 -10.73 -2.08 5.29
N ARG A 59 -9.54 -1.49 5.44
CA ARG A 59 -8.91 -1.23 6.74
C ARG A 59 -9.79 -0.36 7.64
N LYS A 60 -10.37 0.73 7.10
CA LYS A 60 -11.28 1.61 7.84
C LYS A 60 -12.56 0.88 8.27
N LYS A 61 -13.15 0.08 7.38
CA LYS A 61 -14.35 -0.71 7.70
C LYS A 61 -14.08 -1.73 8.81
N PHE A 62 -12.92 -2.41 8.75
CA PHE A 62 -12.50 -3.37 9.77
C PHE A 62 -12.27 -2.70 11.14
N SER A 63 -11.49 -1.62 11.18
CA SER A 63 -11.26 -0.87 12.43
C SER A 63 -12.55 -0.36 13.07
N LYS A 64 -13.53 0.05 12.25
CA LYS A 64 -14.84 0.47 12.74
C LYS A 64 -15.62 -0.70 13.35
N LYS A 65 -15.65 -1.87 12.70
CA LYS A 65 -16.30 -3.08 13.24
C LYS A 65 -15.72 -3.49 14.59
N MET A 66 -14.39 -3.60 14.69
CA MET A 66 -13.73 -3.97 15.95
C MET A 66 -14.04 -2.98 17.09
N SER A 67 -14.08 -1.67 16.81
CA SER A 67 -14.44 -0.67 17.83
C SER A 67 -15.92 -0.72 18.23
N GLU A 68 -16.81 -1.14 17.34
CA GLU A 68 -18.24 -1.32 17.62
C GLU A 68 -18.48 -2.59 18.43
N GLU A 69 -17.81 -3.70 18.11
CA GLU A 69 -17.84 -4.96 18.88
C GLU A 69 -17.31 -4.77 20.30
N GLU A 70 -16.15 -4.11 20.47
CA GLU A 70 -15.60 -3.78 21.80
C GLU A 70 -16.54 -2.93 22.67
N LYS A 71 -17.35 -2.07 22.04
CA LYS A 71 -18.30 -1.20 22.74
C LYS A 71 -19.66 -1.86 22.98
N ALA A 72 -20.03 -2.85 22.17
CA ALA A 72 -21.38 -3.42 22.16
C ALA A 72 -21.53 -4.70 22.98
N SER A 73 -20.46 -5.45 23.26
CA SER A 73 -20.61 -6.78 23.87
C SER A 73 -19.48 -7.19 24.79
N GLY A 74 -19.80 -7.38 26.07
CA GLY A 74 -19.02 -8.25 26.94
C GLY A 74 -19.31 -9.70 26.57
N ILE A 75 -18.35 -10.34 25.91
CA ILE A 75 -18.32 -11.77 25.55
C ILE A 75 -19.18 -12.10 24.32
N SER A 76 -18.66 -11.77 23.14
CA SER A 76 -18.81 -12.65 21.99
C SER A 76 -17.41 -12.87 21.40
N VAL A 77 -16.93 -14.11 21.47
CA VAL A 77 -15.76 -14.55 20.70
C VAL A 77 -16.33 -14.95 19.35
N GLU A 78 -16.63 -13.96 18.51
CA GLU A 78 -16.81 -14.24 17.08
C GLU A 78 -15.46 -14.74 16.54
N GLU A 79 -15.45 -15.93 15.92
CA GLU A 79 -14.29 -16.41 15.17
C GLU A 79 -13.93 -15.36 14.12
N LEU A 80 -12.70 -14.83 14.18
CA LEU A 80 -12.16 -13.90 13.19
C LEU A 80 -12.41 -14.48 11.79
N THR A 81 -13.22 -13.79 11.00
CA THR A 81 -13.51 -14.23 9.64
C THR A 81 -12.23 -14.20 8.80
N GLU A 82 -12.13 -15.03 7.75
CA GLU A 82 -10.93 -15.09 6.89
C GLU A 82 -10.50 -13.70 6.42
N LYS A 83 -11.46 -12.85 6.09
CA LYS A 83 -11.24 -11.45 5.70
C LYS A 83 -10.52 -10.65 6.78
N GLU A 84 -10.89 -10.82 8.04
CA GLU A 84 -10.37 -10.08 9.18
C GLU A 84 -8.94 -10.53 9.50
N SER A 85 -8.70 -11.84 9.49
CA SER A 85 -7.36 -12.41 9.60
C SER A 85 -6.42 -11.92 8.50
N LEU A 86 -6.89 -11.87 7.24
CA LEU A 86 -6.09 -11.35 6.12
C LEU A 86 -5.79 -9.85 6.26
N ILE A 87 -6.72 -9.05 6.80
CA ILE A 87 -6.50 -7.62 7.04
C ILE A 87 -5.46 -7.41 8.15
N GLU A 88 -5.55 -8.16 9.25
CA GLU A 88 -4.58 -8.07 10.35
C GLU A 88 -3.16 -8.40 9.87
N GLU A 89 -2.99 -9.51 9.15
CA GLU A 89 -1.69 -9.92 8.61
C GLU A 89 -1.10 -8.86 7.66
N LEU A 90 -1.94 -8.25 6.81
CA LEU A 90 -1.54 -7.18 5.90
C LEU A 90 -1.04 -5.93 6.65
N VAL A 91 -1.68 -5.56 7.76
CA VAL A 91 -1.26 -4.42 8.58
C VAL A 91 0.09 -4.69 9.23
N GLU A 92 0.27 -5.87 9.83
CA GLU A 92 1.55 -6.25 10.45
C GLU A 92 2.71 -6.23 9.46
N ARG A 93 2.49 -6.72 8.23
CA ARG A 93 3.50 -6.68 7.17
C ARG A 93 3.83 -5.25 6.74
N GLU A 94 2.83 -4.36 6.62
CA GLU A 94 3.02 -2.95 6.28
C GLU A 94 3.88 -2.26 7.35
N ASP A 95 3.57 -2.46 8.63
CA ASP A 95 4.30 -1.88 9.76
C ASP A 95 5.74 -2.41 9.85
N ALA A 96 5.95 -3.71 9.60
CA ALA A 96 7.29 -4.31 9.57
C ALA A 96 8.16 -3.75 8.43
N ILE A 97 7.57 -3.48 7.26
CA ILE A 97 8.28 -2.86 6.12
C ILE A 97 8.61 -1.40 6.44
N GLN A 98 7.67 -0.66 7.01
CA GLN A 98 7.87 0.73 7.42
C GLN A 98 8.98 0.83 8.48
N ALA A 99 8.96 -0.02 9.51
CA ALA A 99 9.99 -0.07 10.54
C ALA A 99 11.37 -0.39 9.95
N LYS A 100 11.46 -1.33 9.00
CA LYS A 100 12.71 -1.65 8.30
C LYS A 100 13.22 -0.47 7.46
N ALA A 101 12.32 0.27 6.79
CA ALA A 101 12.69 1.45 6.01
C ALA A 101 13.22 2.58 6.92
N GLU A 102 12.59 2.81 8.08
CA GLU A 102 13.06 3.80 9.05
C GLU A 102 14.41 3.42 9.66
N LEU A 103 14.62 2.14 9.98
CA LEU A 103 15.90 1.64 10.48
C LEU A 103 17.02 1.79 9.43
N ALA A 104 16.73 1.50 8.15
CA ALA A 104 17.69 1.68 7.07
C ALA A 104 18.11 3.15 6.90
N SER A 105 17.14 4.08 6.90
CA SER A 105 17.41 5.52 6.83
C SER A 105 18.24 6.01 8.02
N LYS A 106 17.93 5.55 9.23
CA LYS A 106 18.66 5.92 10.44
C LYS A 106 20.08 5.33 10.49
N GLN A 107 20.31 4.19 9.85
CA GLN A 107 21.64 3.59 9.74
C GLN A 107 22.52 4.36 8.75
N GLU A 108 22.00 4.74 7.57
CA GLU A 108 22.74 5.56 6.60
C GLU A 108 23.19 6.90 7.19
N LEU A 109 22.33 7.57 7.98
CA LEU A 109 22.69 8.83 8.62
C LEU A 109 23.86 8.68 9.60
N LYS A 110 23.90 7.59 10.37
CA LYS A 110 25.00 7.32 11.32
C LYS A 110 26.30 6.98 10.61
N ASP A 111 26.22 6.22 9.52
CA ASP A 111 27.40 5.82 8.75
C ASP A 111 28.03 7.03 8.05
N ASN A 112 27.22 7.96 7.52
CA ASN A 112 27.69 9.24 6.99
C ASN A 112 28.35 10.12 8.07
N GLU A 113 27.68 10.30 9.21
CA GLU A 113 28.20 11.10 10.32
C GLU A 113 29.56 10.57 10.83
N THR A 114 29.67 9.24 10.97
CA THR A 114 30.90 8.58 11.42
C THR A 114 32.03 8.74 10.39
N ALA A 115 31.72 8.66 9.10
CA ALA A 115 32.71 8.88 8.04
C ALA A 115 33.21 10.33 8.00
N GLU A 116 32.33 11.31 8.19
CA GLU A 116 32.70 12.73 8.21
C GLU A 116 33.55 13.10 9.44
N ASP A 117 33.28 12.51 10.61
CA ASP A 117 34.07 12.73 11.83
C ASP A 117 35.52 12.23 11.69
N ILE A 118 35.70 10.99 11.20
CA ILE A 118 37.02 10.41 10.93
C ILE A 118 37.78 11.26 9.90
N GLY A 119 37.08 11.75 8.87
CA GLY A 119 37.64 12.64 7.85
C GLY A 119 38.19 13.95 8.43
N LYS A 120 37.41 14.64 9.27
CA LYS A 120 37.85 15.90 9.91
C LYS A 120 39.06 15.70 10.81
N LYS A 121 39.02 14.68 11.67
CA LYS A 121 40.08 14.37 12.64
C LYS A 121 41.42 14.08 11.97
N ALA A 122 41.41 13.34 10.85
CA ALA A 122 42.62 13.06 10.08
C ALA A 122 43.24 14.34 9.47
N THR A 123 42.42 15.25 8.94
CA THR A 123 42.91 16.50 8.35
C THR A 123 43.46 17.49 9.38
N GLU A 124 42.99 17.45 10.62
CA GLU A 124 43.46 18.32 11.70
C GLU A 124 44.83 17.88 12.24
N SER A 125 45.02 16.57 12.48
CA SER A 125 46.33 16.02 12.92
C SER A 125 47.46 16.32 11.92
N LEU A 126 47.19 16.27 10.61
CA LEU A 126 48.18 16.63 9.60
C LEU A 126 48.57 18.11 9.68
N LYS A 127 47.60 19.01 9.93
CA LYS A 127 47.86 20.44 10.11
C LYS A 127 48.75 20.71 11.34
N GLU A 128 48.57 19.99 12.44
CA GLU A 128 49.41 20.14 13.64
C GLU A 128 50.85 19.66 13.44
N THR A 129 51.07 18.51 12.77
CA THR A 129 52.43 18.01 12.51
C THR A 129 53.26 18.95 11.64
N LYS A 130 52.61 19.66 10.70
CA LYS A 130 53.24 20.69 9.85
C LYS A 130 53.52 22.02 10.55
N LYS A 131 52.94 22.24 11.74
CA LYS A 131 53.20 23.42 12.57
C LYS A 131 54.37 23.19 13.55
N ARG A 132 54.71 21.91 13.80
CA ARG A 132 55.81 21.50 14.71
C ARG A 132 57.16 21.28 14.02
N ASN A 133 57.22 21.35 12.70
CA ASN A 133 58.43 21.13 11.90
C ASN A 133 58.90 22.39 11.15
N SER A 134 58.31 23.56 11.46
CA SER A 134 58.70 24.86 10.92
C SER A 134 59.36 25.78 11.96
N ASP A 135 59.88 25.20 13.05
CA ASP A 135 60.70 25.86 14.07
C ASP A 135 62.15 25.35 13.94
#